data_AF-A0A7K0VT47-F1
#
_entry.id   AF-A0A7K0VT47-F1
#
_cell.length_a   1.000
_cell.length_b   1.000
_cell.length_c   1.000
_cell.angle_alpha   90.00
_cell.angle_beta   90.00
_cell.angle_gamma   90.00
#
_symmetry.space_group_name_H-M   'P 1'
#
loop_
_entity.id
_entity.type
_entity.pdbx_description
1 polymer ?
#
loop_
_entity_poly.entity_id
_entity_poly.type
_entity_poly.pdbx_seq_one_letter_code
_entity_poly.pdbx_strand_id
1 'polypeptide(L)'
;MDEVVLTRSLQERFPGILVSAFTSSAIGTGQMADSLRVHMQHTGNDAAPETLIAKIPKANDASRAASRLSRCYEVETSFYSEICSSIDARVPDCYHVEYSAH
;
A
#
# COMPACT_ATOMS: atom_id res chain seq x y z
N MET A 1 -6.98 -2.16 -7.93
CA MET A 1 -5.54 -1.91 -8.13
C MET A 1 -5.24 -2.30 -9.56
N ASP A 2 -4.70 -1.37 -10.32
CA ASP A 2 -4.31 -1.52 -11.72
C ASP A 2 -2.98 -0.75 -11.98
N GLU A 3 -2.45 -0.85 -13.19
CA GLU A 3 -1.18 -0.23 -13.61
C GLU A 3 -1.21 1.31 -13.51
N VAL A 4 -2.38 1.92 -13.73
CA VAL A 4 -2.55 3.38 -13.67
C VAL A 4 -2.42 3.85 -12.23
N VAL A 5 -3.08 3.17 -11.30
CA VAL A 5 -2.96 3.44 -9.86
C VAL A 5 -1.52 3.24 -9.41
N LEU A 6 -0.89 2.10 -9.74
CA LEU A 6 0.49 1.83 -9.33
C LEU A 6 1.48 2.87 -9.88
N THR A 7 1.34 3.24 -11.15
CA THR A 7 2.16 4.28 -11.76
C THR A 7 1.99 5.60 -11.01
N ARG A 8 0.75 6.08 -10.85
CA ARG A 8 0.46 7.34 -10.17
C ARG A 8 0.99 7.35 -8.73
N SER A 9 0.79 6.27 -7.98
CA SER A 9 1.21 6.15 -6.60
C SER A 9 2.72 6.27 -6.41
N LEU A 10 3.52 5.91 -7.42
CA LEU A 10 4.98 5.91 -7.33
C LEU A 10 5.63 7.17 -7.92
N GLN A 11 4.90 7.98 -8.69
CA GLN A 11 5.46 9.16 -9.38
C GLN A 11 6.10 10.18 -8.45
N GLU A 12 5.56 10.38 -7.24
CA GLU A 12 6.12 11.34 -6.28
C GLU A 12 7.53 10.96 -5.83
N ARG A 13 7.77 9.65 -5.62
CA ARG A 13 9.07 9.15 -5.15
C ARG A 13 10.02 8.78 -6.29
N PHE A 14 9.46 8.31 -7.41
CA PHE A 14 10.18 7.85 -8.58
C PHE A 14 9.64 8.58 -9.83
N PRO A 15 9.97 9.87 -10.01
CA PRO A 15 9.49 10.61 -11.17
C PRO A 15 9.88 9.92 -12.47
N GLY A 16 8.93 9.85 -13.41
CA GLY A 16 9.12 9.22 -14.72
C GLY A 16 8.92 7.71 -14.73
N ILE A 17 8.64 7.07 -13.58
CA ILE A 17 8.29 5.66 -13.55
C ILE A 17 7.00 5.39 -14.35
N LEU A 18 6.98 4.28 -15.09
CA LEU A 18 5.79 3.79 -15.76
C LEU A 18 5.68 2.28 -15.54
N VAL A 19 4.61 1.84 -14.87
CA VAL A 19 4.32 0.43 -14.64
C VAL A 19 3.62 -0.13 -15.87
N SER A 20 4.20 -1.14 -16.50
CA SER A 20 3.67 -1.75 -17.73
C SER A 20 2.90 -3.05 -17.49
N ALA A 21 3.23 -3.76 -16.41
CA ALA A 21 2.54 -4.98 -16.00
C ALA A 21 2.78 -5.25 -14.52
N PHE A 22 1.86 -5.96 -13.87
CA PHE A 22 2.06 -6.47 -12.52
C PHE A 22 1.38 -7.81 -12.30
N THR A 23 1.85 -8.54 -11.28
CA THR A 23 1.17 -9.70 -10.71
C THR A 23 1.07 -9.52 -9.20
N SER A 24 0.05 -10.11 -8.59
CA SER A 24 -0.11 -10.04 -7.14
C SER A 24 -0.47 -11.39 -6.53
N SER A 25 0.03 -11.63 -5.33
CA SER A 25 -0.26 -12.84 -4.55
C SER A 25 -0.56 -12.45 -3.10
N ALA A 26 -1.54 -13.10 -2.49
CA ALA A 26 -1.86 -12.86 -1.09
C ALA A 26 -0.69 -13.34 -0.20
N ILE A 27 -0.27 -12.49 0.72
CA ILE A 27 0.74 -12.79 1.71
C ILE A 27 0.16 -12.65 3.12
N GLY A 28 -0.12 -13.79 3.74
CA GLY A 28 -0.74 -13.88 5.04
C GLY A 28 -2.25 -14.11 4.99
N THR A 29 -2.85 -14.27 6.16
CA THR A 29 -4.28 -14.62 6.33
C THR A 29 -5.20 -13.42 6.53
N GLY A 30 -4.66 -12.20 6.33
CA GLY A 30 -5.29 -10.88 6.45
C GLY A 30 -6.71 -10.87 7.01
N GLN A 31 -6.87 -10.70 8.33
CA GLN A 31 -8.21 -10.67 8.95
C GLN A 31 -8.99 -9.39 8.64
N MET A 32 -8.29 -8.26 8.42
CA MET A 32 -8.92 -6.93 8.24
C MET A 32 -8.64 -6.28 6.88
N ALA A 33 -7.51 -6.62 6.24
CA ALA A 33 -7.12 -6.13 4.92
C ALA A 33 -6.39 -7.25 4.17
N ASP A 34 -6.55 -7.27 2.86
CA ASP A 34 -5.74 -8.13 2.00
C ASP A 34 -4.34 -7.53 1.90
N SER A 35 -3.35 -8.28 2.39
CA SER A 35 -1.94 -7.96 2.17
C SER A 35 -1.48 -8.72 0.94
N LEU A 36 -1.13 -8.00 -0.10
CA LEU A 36 -0.68 -8.56 -1.38
C LEU A 36 0.79 -8.25 -1.59
N ARG A 37 1.58 -9.24 -1.99
CA ARG A 37 2.87 -9.00 -2.62
C ARG A 37 2.63 -8.74 -4.09
N VAL A 38 3.07 -7.58 -4.55
CA VAL A 38 2.95 -7.11 -5.93
C VAL A 38 4.33 -7.19 -6.56
N HIS A 39 4.46 -7.94 -7.65
CA HIS A 39 5.63 -7.91 -8.52
C HIS A 39 5.27 -7.09 -9.75
N MET A 40 6.09 -6.11 -10.09
CA MET A 40 5.81 -5.15 -11.15
C MET A 40 6.96 -5.03 -12.14
N GLN A 41 6.61 -4.90 -13.41
CA GLN A 41 7.51 -4.50 -14.47
C GLN A 41 7.30 -3.01 -14.71
N HIS A 42 8.39 -2.23 -14.69
CA HIS A 42 8.33 -0.80 -14.93
C HIS A 42 9.55 -0.32 -15.70
N THR A 43 9.42 0.87 -16.28
CA THR A 43 10.50 1.58 -16.97
C THR A 43 10.56 3.02 -16.48
N GLY A 44 11.59 3.75 -16.93
CA GLY A 44 11.72 5.20 -16.70
C GLY A 44 12.34 5.60 -15.37
N ASN A 45 12.45 4.68 -14.40
CA ASN A 45 13.17 4.92 -13.15
C ASN A 45 13.73 3.62 -12.56
N ASP A 46 15.04 3.40 -12.73
CA ASP A 46 15.72 2.17 -12.30
C ASP A 46 15.92 2.08 -10.78
N ALA A 47 15.70 3.18 -10.04
CA ALA A 47 15.76 3.19 -8.58
C ALA A 47 14.45 2.69 -7.94
N ALA A 48 13.38 2.54 -8.72
CA ALA A 48 12.12 2.03 -8.22
C ALA A 48 12.19 0.52 -7.96
N PRO A 49 11.51 0.01 -6.91
CA PRO A 49 11.56 -1.39 -6.56
C PRO A 49 10.68 -2.24 -7.47
N GLU A 50 11.18 -3.41 -7.89
CA GLU A 50 10.39 -4.38 -8.69
C GLU A 50 9.29 -5.08 -7.89
N THR A 51 9.32 -4.99 -6.55
CA THR A 51 8.37 -5.66 -5.66
C THR A 51 7.89 -4.73 -4.56
N LEU A 52 6.58 -4.73 -4.33
CA LEU A 52 5.89 -3.91 -3.33
C LEU A 52 4.95 -4.76 -2.48
N ILE A 53 4.56 -4.23 -1.32
CA ILE A 53 3.45 -4.75 -0.53
C ILE A 53 2.28 -3.78 -0.65
N ALA A 54 1.15 -4.26 -1.16
CA ALA A 54 -0.11 -3.52 -1.19
C ALA A 54 -1.01 -4.02 -0.06
N LYS A 55 -1.46 -3.11 0.81
CA LYS A 55 -2.49 -3.38 1.81
C LYS A 55 -3.80 -2.78 1.32
N ILE A 56 -4.75 -3.64 0.96
CA ILE A 56 -6.02 -3.23 0.37
C ILE A 56 -7.16 -3.61 1.32
N PRO A 57 -8.10 -2.70 1.63
CA PRO A 57 -9.30 -3.04 2.38
C PRO A 57 -10.08 -4.19 1.73
N LYS A 58 -10.53 -5.17 2.51
CA LYS A 58 -11.39 -6.24 2.00
C LYS A 58 -12.73 -5.66 1.51
N ALA A 59 -13.21 -6.14 0.37
CA ALA A 59 -14.41 -5.63 -0.30
C ALA A 59 -15.75 -5.96 0.40
N ASN A 60 -15.76 -6.76 1.47
CA ASN A 60 -17.00 -7.17 2.15
C ASN A 60 -17.47 -6.14 3.19
N ASP A 61 -18.79 -5.94 3.29
CA ASP A 61 -19.41 -4.93 4.17
C ASP A 61 -19.11 -5.17 5.67
N ALA A 62 -19.02 -6.43 6.09
CA ALA A 62 -18.71 -6.79 7.46
C ALA A 62 -17.29 -6.38 7.88
N SER A 63 -16.29 -6.49 6.98
CA SER A 63 -14.91 -6.08 7.22
C SER A 63 -14.78 -4.56 7.18
N ARG A 64 -15.55 -3.85 6.33
CA ARG A 64 -15.62 -2.38 6.40
C ARG A 64 -16.20 -1.91 7.74
N ALA A 65 -17.29 -2.54 8.19
CA ALA A 65 -17.91 -2.22 9.48
C ALA A 65 -16.97 -2.53 10.66
N ALA A 66 -16.32 -3.71 10.67
CA ALA A 66 -15.36 -4.09 11.70
C ALA A 66 -14.11 -3.18 11.72
N SER A 67 -13.55 -2.82 10.55
CA SER A 67 -12.40 -1.90 10.49
C SER A 67 -12.76 -0.46 10.91
N ARG A 68 -14.00 -0.01 10.67
CA ARG A 68 -14.52 1.27 11.21
C ARG A 68 -14.68 1.21 12.73
N LEU A 69 -15.21 0.11 13.27
CA LEU A 69 -15.37 -0.10 14.72
C LEU A 69 -14.03 -0.19 15.46
N SER A 70 -13.02 -0.81 14.86
CA SER A 70 -11.69 -1.00 15.47
C SER A 70 -10.71 0.16 15.22
N ARG A 71 -11.09 1.18 14.44
CA ARG A 71 -10.24 2.33 14.04
C ARG A 71 -8.89 1.92 13.44
N CYS A 72 -8.76 0.72 12.88
CA CYS A 72 -7.46 0.18 12.48
C CYS A 72 -6.77 1.01 11.39
N TYR A 73 -7.54 1.60 10.46
CA TYR A 73 -6.98 2.49 9.44
C TYR A 73 -6.46 3.80 10.04
N GLU A 74 -7.15 4.34 11.04
CA GLU A 74 -6.77 5.58 11.73
C GLU A 74 -5.51 5.36 12.56
N VAL A 75 -5.41 4.22 13.26
CA VAL A 75 -4.23 3.83 14.04
C VAL A 75 -3.03 3.55 13.14
N GLU A 76 -3.21 2.79 12.05
CA GLU A 76 -2.12 2.45 11.13
C GLU A 76 -1.61 3.69 10.38
N THR A 77 -2.52 4.58 9.95
CA THR A 77 -2.13 5.86 9.34
C THR A 77 -1.38 6.74 10.33
N SER A 78 -1.90 6.92 11.56
CA SER A 78 -1.24 7.74 12.60
C SER A 78 0.13 7.17 12.99
N PHE A 79 0.29 5.85 12.99
CA PHE A 79 1.58 5.23 13.25
C PHE A 79 2.61 5.60 12.18
N TYR A 80 2.27 5.45 10.90
CA TYR A 80 3.20 5.79 9.81
C TYR A 80 3.42 7.31 9.65
N SER A 81 2.41 8.15 9.94
CA SER A 81 2.52 9.60 9.79
C SER A 81 3.19 10.31 10.98
N GLU A 82 2.97 9.84 12.21
CA GLU A 82 3.38 10.59 13.42
C GLU A 82 4.41 9.86 14.28
N ILE A 83 4.37 8.53 14.35
CA ILE A 83 5.18 7.77 15.30
C ILE A 83 6.43 7.16 14.65
N CYS A 84 6.34 6.75 13.39
CA CYS A 84 7.36 6.02 12.64
C CYS A 84 8.73 6.74 12.62
N SER A 85 8.75 8.07 12.52
CA SER A 85 9.97 8.88 12.53
C SER A 85 10.63 9.02 13.91
N SER A 86 9.90 8.70 14.98
CA SER A 86 10.34 8.85 16.37
C SER A 86 10.90 7.57 16.99
N ILE A 87 10.84 6.45 16.26
CA ILE A 87 11.30 5.14 16.73
C ILE A 87 12.38 4.59 15.78
N ASP A 88 13.49 4.12 16.34
CA ASP A 88 14.50 3.37 15.60
C ASP A 88 14.01 1.92 15.40
N ALA A 89 13.01 1.78 14.53
CA ALA A 89 12.39 0.51 14.19
C ALA A 89 12.61 0.22 12.69
N ARG A 90 12.84 -1.05 12.36
CA ARG A 90 12.87 -1.51 10.96
C ARG A 90 11.46 -1.48 10.38
N VAL A 91 11.07 -0.33 9.86
CA VAL A 91 9.80 -0.06 9.20
C VAL A 91 9.99 -0.11 7.68
N PRO A 92 9.02 -0.67 6.91
CA PRO A 92 9.07 -0.60 5.45
C PRO A 92 8.92 0.84 4.97
N ASP A 93 9.64 1.20 3.91
CA ASP A 93 9.43 2.47 3.22
C ASP A 93 8.00 2.51 2.64
N CYS A 94 7.19 3.45 3.14
CA CYS A 94 5.83 3.65 2.67
C CYS A 94 5.86 4.60 1.47
N TYR A 95 5.68 4.07 0.26
CA TYR A 95 5.74 4.88 -0.96
C TYR A 95 4.44 5.64 -1.25
N HIS A 96 3.29 5.15 -0.76
CA HIS A 96 2.00 5.75 -1.05
C HIS A 96 0.92 5.28 -0.07
N VAL A 97 0.03 6.19 0.30
CA VAL A 97 -1.19 5.91 1.05
C VAL A 97 -2.33 6.70 0.41
N GLU A 98 -3.40 6.02 0.02
CA GLU A 98 -4.63 6.65 -0.45
C GLU A 98 -5.82 6.09 0.35
N TYR A 99 -6.67 7.00 0.83
CA TYR A 99 -7.90 6.67 1.52
C TYR A 99 -9.03 7.51 0.93
N SER A 100 -10.02 6.84 0.35
CA SER A 100 -11.25 7.47 -0.12
C SER A 100 -12.34 7.23 0.91
N ALA A 101 -12.63 8.23 1.74
CA ALA A 101 -13.84 8.25 2.56
C ALA A 101 -15.06 8.47 1.65
N HIS A 102 -15.84 7.41 1.40
CA HIS A 102 -17.25 7.51 1.03
C HIS A 102 -18.08 6.74 2.07
#